data_AF-A0A0Q9L869-F1
#
_entry.id   AF-A0A0Q9L869-F1
#
_cell.length_a   1.000
_cell.length_b   1.000
_cell.length_c   1.000
_cell.angle_alpha   90.00
_cell.angle_beta   90.00
_cell.angle_gamma   90.00
#
_symmetry.space_group_name_H-M   'P 1'
#
loop_
_entity.id
_entity.type
_entity.pdbx_description
1 polymer ?
#
loop_
_entity_poly.entity_id
_entity_poly.type
_entity_poly.pdbx_seq_one_letter_code
_entity_poly.pdbx_strand_id
1 'polypeptide(L)'
;MKFGSKQMVQEFQRYGYSQGFRVFSGLIEVIGAVGMIVGIWYPQFAALAGILLAATMLGALFTHIRIKDPGKNMGAPLILLILSIVVAIMNLNSLV
;
A
#
# COMPACT_ATOMS: atom_id res chain seq x y z
N MET A 1 4.50 -11.71 5.87
CA MET A 1 5.19 -10.40 5.76
C MET A 1 6.21 -10.42 4.62
N LYS A 2 6.32 -9.33 3.85
CA LYS A 2 7.17 -9.24 2.64
C LYS A 2 8.67 -9.48 2.90
N PHE A 3 9.14 -9.32 4.14
CA PHE A 3 10.56 -9.40 4.50
C PHE A 3 11.11 -10.82 4.74
N GLY A 4 10.25 -11.83 4.97
CA GLY A 4 10.72 -13.18 5.34
C GLY A 4 9.83 -14.34 4.92
N SER A 5 8.67 -14.08 4.32
CA SER A 5 7.77 -15.17 3.88
C SER A 5 8.21 -15.75 2.54
N LYS A 6 8.39 -17.09 2.50
CA LYS A 6 8.64 -17.85 1.26
C LYS A 6 7.50 -17.68 0.25
N GLN A 7 6.26 -17.64 0.70
CA GLN A 7 5.09 -17.37 -0.14
C GLN A 7 5.23 -16.01 -0.85
N MET A 8 5.67 -14.99 -0.13
CA MET A 8 5.77 -13.64 -0.71
C MET A 8 7.00 -13.46 -1.61
N VAL A 9 8.05 -14.28 -1.44
CA VAL A 9 9.12 -14.41 -2.44
C VAL A 9 8.54 -14.94 -3.76
N GLN A 10 7.76 -16.02 -3.69
CA GLN A 10 7.17 -16.70 -4.85
C GLN A 10 6.14 -15.83 -5.58
N GLU A 11 5.28 -15.14 -4.83
CA GLU A 11 4.31 -14.20 -5.40
C GLU A 11 5.01 -13.07 -6.18
N PHE A 12 6.04 -12.43 -5.63
CA PHE A 12 6.77 -11.38 -6.36
C PHE A 12 7.53 -11.90 -7.59
N GLN A 13 8.01 -13.16 -7.55
CA GLN A 13 8.54 -13.81 -8.76
C GLN A 13 7.44 -14.01 -9.81
N ARG A 14 6.25 -14.47 -9.41
CA ARG A 14 5.07 -14.59 -10.28
C ARG A 14 4.61 -13.24 -10.83
N TYR A 15 4.75 -12.16 -10.07
CA TYR A 15 4.45 -10.79 -10.50
C TYR A 15 5.44 -10.25 -11.54
N GLY A 16 6.58 -10.92 -11.73
CA GLY A 16 7.65 -10.45 -12.62
C GLY A 16 8.43 -9.28 -12.04
N TYR A 17 8.42 -9.11 -10.70
CA TYR A 17 9.18 -8.06 -10.02
C TYR A 17 10.42 -8.61 -9.34
N SER A 18 11.44 -7.76 -9.21
CA SER A 18 12.67 -8.11 -8.49
C SER A 18 12.41 -8.26 -6.99
N GLN A 19 13.24 -9.05 -6.32
CA GLN A 19 13.19 -9.17 -4.86
C GLN A 19 13.53 -7.85 -4.16
N GLY A 20 14.31 -6.97 -4.80
CA GLY A 20 14.55 -5.61 -4.33
C GLY A 20 13.26 -4.78 -4.29
N PHE A 21 12.44 -4.85 -5.34
CA PHE A 21 11.14 -4.17 -5.38
C PHE A 21 10.17 -4.68 -4.30
N ARG A 22 10.23 -5.98 -3.99
CA ARG A 22 9.48 -6.57 -2.86
C ARG A 22 9.82 -5.89 -1.53
N VAL A 23 11.11 -5.76 -1.23
CA VAL A 23 11.58 -5.11 0.00
C VAL A 23 11.24 -3.62 -0.01
N PHE A 24 11.49 -2.93 -1.13
CA PHE A 24 11.19 -1.51 -1.30
C PHE A 24 9.71 -1.19 -1.08
N SER A 25 8.80 -1.92 -1.74
CA SER A 25 7.36 -1.72 -1.56
C SER A 25 6.92 -2.05 -0.12
N GLY A 26 7.53 -3.05 0.52
CA GLY A 26 7.29 -3.32 1.94
C GLY A 26 7.77 -2.19 2.86
N LEU A 27 8.90 -1.55 2.57
CA LEU A 27 9.37 -0.40 3.33
C LEU A 27 8.43 0.79 3.19
N ILE A 28 7.92 1.05 1.98
CA ILE A 28 6.91 2.09 1.75
C ILE A 28 5.65 1.83 2.58
N GLU A 29 5.16 0.58 2.63
CA GLU A 29 4.01 0.23 3.45
C GLU A 29 4.26 0.44 4.94
N VAL A 30 5.46 0.12 5.43
CA VAL A 30 5.85 0.36 6.83
C VAL A 30 5.93 1.87 7.12
N ILE A 31 6.53 2.66 6.23
CA ILE A 31 6.58 4.12 6.36
C ILE A 31 5.17 4.70 6.38
N GLY A 32 4.29 4.26 5.48
CA GLY A 32 2.90 4.66 5.45
C GLY A 32 2.14 4.27 6.72
N ALA A 33 2.36 3.06 7.25
CA ALA A 33 1.76 2.62 8.50
C ALA A 33 2.22 3.46 9.70
N VAL A 34 3.52 3.75 9.80
CA VAL A 34 4.06 4.65 10.84
C VAL A 34 3.49 6.06 10.68
N GLY A 35 3.42 6.57 9.45
CA GLY A 35 2.82 7.86 9.14
C GLY A 35 1.34 7.93 9.53
N MET A 36 0.58 6.86 9.34
CA MET A 36 -0.82 6.76 9.80
C MET A 36 -0.92 6.82 11.32
N ILE A 37 -0.04 6.12 12.04
CA ILE A 37 -0.01 6.15 13.51
C ILE A 37 0.30 7.58 14.00
N VAL A 38 1.37 8.20 13.49
CA VAL A 38 1.71 9.60 13.82
C VAL A 38 0.58 10.55 13.44
N GLY A 39 -0.12 10.24 12.34
CA GLY A 39 -1.29 10.94 11.83
C GLY A 39 -2.45 11.09 12.82
N ILE A 40 -2.55 10.20 13.81
CA ILE A 40 -3.56 10.28 14.89
C ILE A 40 -3.39 11.57 15.70
N TRP A 41 -2.15 12.02 15.92
CA TRP A 41 -1.85 13.26 16.66
C TRP A 41 -1.58 14.43 15.73
N TYR A 42 -1.11 14.17 14.52
CA TYR A 42 -0.70 15.19 13.55
C TYR A 42 -1.37 14.96 12.19
N PRO A 43 -2.52 15.60 11.90
CA PRO A 43 -3.33 15.35 10.70
C PRO A 43 -2.58 15.41 9.37
N GLN A 44 -1.55 16.27 9.27
CA GLN A 44 -0.67 16.37 8.10
C GLN A 44 -0.02 15.02 7.74
N PHE A 45 0.39 14.22 8.72
CA PHE A 45 0.97 12.91 8.50
C PHE A 45 -0.09 11.88 8.07
N ALA A 46 -1.33 11.98 8.57
CA ALA A 46 -2.43 11.13 8.13
C ALA A 46 -2.75 11.38 6.65
N ALA A 47 -2.76 12.64 6.21
CA ALA A 47 -2.98 13.01 4.81
C ALA A 47 -1.87 12.45 3.90
N LEU A 48 -0.60 12.70 4.24
CA LEU A 48 0.54 12.21 3.47
C LEU A 48 0.62 10.68 3.44
N ALA A 49 0.40 10.02 4.58
CA ALA A 49 0.38 8.56 4.67
C ALA A 49 -0.77 7.94 3.88
N GLY A 50 -1.96 8.55 3.94
CA GLY A 50 -3.12 8.15 3.13
C GLY A 50 -2.83 8.20 1.64
N ILE A 51 -2.21 9.28 1.15
CA ILE A 51 -1.81 9.43 -0.26
C ILE A 51 -0.77 8.36 -0.64
N LEU A 52 0.26 8.17 0.19
CA LEU A 52 1.33 7.21 -0.05
C LEU A 52 0.80 5.76 -0.12
N LEU A 53 -0.05 5.38 0.84
CA LEU A 53 -0.66 4.06 0.89
C LEU A 53 -1.66 3.86 -0.25
N ALA A 54 -2.47 4.87 -0.60
CA ALA A 54 -3.37 4.81 -1.74
C ALA A 54 -2.60 4.56 -3.05
N ALA A 55 -1.51 5.30 -3.29
CA ALA A 55 -0.65 5.08 -4.45
C ALA A 55 -0.06 3.66 -4.49
N THR A 56 0.35 3.14 -3.33
CA THR A 56 0.89 1.78 -3.19
C THR A 56 -0.17 0.71 -3.50
N MET A 57 -1.40 0.88 -2.97
CA MET A 57 -2.51 -0.04 -3.24
C MET A 57 -2.98 0.01 -4.69
N LEU A 58 -2.94 1.18 -5.34
CA LEU A 58 -3.16 1.28 -6.79
C LEU A 58 -2.13 0.47 -7.58
N GLY A 59 -0.85 0.55 -7.21
CA GLY A 59 0.20 -0.29 -7.80
C GLY A 59 -0.04 -1.78 -7.58
N ALA A 60 -0.51 -2.17 -6.39
CA ALA A 60 -0.86 -3.56 -6.09
C ALA A 60 -2.04 -4.05 -6.95
N LEU A 61 -3.12 -3.27 -7.07
CA LEU A 61 -4.25 -3.59 -7.92
C LEU A 61 -3.84 -3.72 -9.39
N PHE A 62 -3.04 -2.77 -9.88
CA PHE A 62 -2.48 -2.84 -11.24
C PHE A 62 -1.69 -4.13 -11.47
N THR A 63 -0.90 -4.55 -10.48
CA THR A 63 -0.16 -5.81 -10.54
C THR A 63 -1.09 -7.01 -10.70
N HIS A 64 -2.13 -7.12 -9.87
CA HIS A 64 -3.11 -8.22 -9.97
C HIS A 64 -3.84 -8.23 -11.32
N ILE A 65 -4.19 -7.06 -11.87
CA ILE A 65 -4.80 -6.95 -13.20
C ILE A 65 -3.82 -7.44 -14.28
N ARG A 66 -2.56 -7.01 -14.20
CA ARG A 66 -1.51 -7.37 -15.17
C ARG A 66 -1.26 -8.86 -15.23
N ILE A 67 -1.24 -9.55 -14.09
CA ILE A 67 -1.02 -11.00 -14.02
C ILE A 67 -2.31 -11.83 -14.17
N LYS A 68 -3.45 -11.18 -14.41
CA LYS A 68 -4.78 -11.81 -14.52
C LYS A 68 -5.08 -12.72 -13.31
N ASP A 69 -4.75 -12.24 -12.12
CA ASP A 69 -4.99 -12.99 -10.89
C ASP A 69 -6.50 -13.17 -10.67
N PRO A 70 -6.98 -14.30 -10.11
CA PRO A 70 -8.38 -14.42 -9.72
C PRO A 70 -8.77 -13.25 -8.82
N GLY A 71 -9.87 -12.56 -9.15
CA GLY A 71 -10.31 -11.33 -8.48
C GLY A 71 -10.49 -11.45 -6.96
N LYS A 72 -10.61 -12.68 -6.44
CA LYS A 72 -10.63 -12.98 -5.00
C LYS A 72 -9.36 -12.50 -4.25
N ASN A 73 -8.22 -12.40 -4.94
CA ASN A 73 -6.96 -11.92 -4.36
C ASN A 73 -6.86 -10.38 -4.30
N MET A 74 -7.75 -9.67 -5.00
CA MET A 74 -7.74 -8.19 -5.08
C MET A 74 -8.51 -7.51 -3.95
N GLY A 75 -9.22 -8.28 -3.11
CA GLY A 75 -10.10 -7.73 -2.08
C GLY A 75 -9.35 -6.90 -1.04
N ALA A 76 -8.22 -7.40 -0.53
CA ALA A 76 -7.43 -6.68 0.46
C ALA A 76 -6.88 -5.34 -0.04
N PRO A 77 -6.15 -5.27 -1.18
CA PRO A 77 -5.66 -3.98 -1.68
C PRO A 77 -6.79 -3.02 -2.06
N LEU A 78 -7.95 -3.51 -2.52
CA LEU A 78 -9.10 -2.66 -2.82
C LEU A 78 -9.69 -2.00 -1.57
N ILE A 79 -9.89 -2.76 -0.50
CA ILE A 79 -10.41 -2.23 0.76
C ILE A 79 -9.43 -1.21 1.34
N LEU A 80 -8.14 -1.55 1.37
CA LEU A 80 -7.10 -0.66 1.89
C LEU A 80 -6.96 0.61 1.05
N LEU A 81 -7.15 0.53 -0.27
CA LEU A 81 -7.19 1.70 -1.14
C LEU A 81 -8.31 2.65 -0.74
N ILE A 82 -9.53 2.14 -0.59
CA ILE A 82 -10.70 2.96 -0.22
C ILE A 82 -10.46 3.64 1.13
N LEU A 83 -10.01 2.88 2.14
CA LEU A 83 -9.71 3.43 3.46
C LEU A 83 -8.61 4.50 3.41
N SER A 84 -7.55 4.26 2.65
CA SER A 84 -6.44 5.21 2.52
C SER A 84 -6.87 6.51 1.83
N ILE A 85 -7.74 6.40 0.80
CA ILE A 85 -8.32 7.56 0.11
C ILE A 85 -9.22 8.35 1.06
N VAL A 86 -10.08 7.67 1.84
CA VAL A 86 -10.97 8.34 2.80
C VAL A 86 -10.15 9.13 3.81
N VAL A 87 -9.11 8.52 4.41
CA VAL A 87 -8.23 9.21 5.37
C VAL A 87 -7.50 10.39 4.72
N ALA A 88 -6.99 10.21 3.50
CA ALA A 88 -6.31 11.28 2.75
C ALA A 88 -7.23 12.48 2.52
N ILE A 89 -8.47 12.24 2.06
CA ILE A 89 -9.45 13.30 1.79
C ILE A 89 -9.87 13.99 3.10
N MET A 90 -10.16 13.23 4.16
CA MET A 90 -10.58 13.79 5.45
C MET A 90 -9.52 14.72 6.08
N ASN A 91 -8.24 14.46 5.82
CA ASN A 91 -7.14 15.23 6.39
C ASN A 91 -6.47 16.16 5.36
N LEU A 92 -6.98 16.25 4.13
CA LEU A 92 -6.31 16.96 3.04
C LEU A 92 -6.12 18.46 3.35
N ASN A 93 -7.09 19.06 4.03
CA ASN A 93 -7.05 20.46 4.46
C ASN A 93 -5.90 20.77 5.44
N SER A 94 -5.30 19.76 6.07
CA SER A 94 -4.14 19.98 6.96
C SER A 94 -2.83 20.22 6.21
N LEU A 95 -2.83 20.06 4.88
CA LEU A 95 -1.67 20.28 4.00
C LEU A 95 -1.68 21.65 3.31
N VAL A 96 -2.74 22.44 3.47
CA VAL A 96 -2.95 23.75 2.84
C VAL A 96 -3.08 24.81 3.92
#